data_AF-A0A9D9C725-F1
#
_entry.id   AF-A0A9D9C725-F1
#
_cell.length_a   1.000
_cell.length_b   1.000
_cell.length_c   1.000
_cell.angle_alpha   90.00
_cell.angle_beta   90.00
_cell.angle_gamma   90.00
#
_symmetry.space_group_name_H-M   'P 1'
#
loop_
_entity.id
_entity.type
_entity.pdbx_description
1 polymer ?
#
loop_
_entity_poly.entity_id
_entity_poly.type
_entity_poly.pdbx_seq_one_letter_code
_entity_poly.pdbx_strand_id
1 'polypeptide(L)'
;MKRLLSLMFCLLPLAGYAQEPNPEFFTPVHQNALRLPDVPLITVDPYFCLWSKYNHLYDGSVTHWSGVKKPLNGAIYVDGKAYRFMGESLEAIHPVASEQAWVGKYVT
;
A
#
# COMPACT_ATOMS: atom_id res chain seq x y z
N MET A 1 47.81 -8.29 -31.98
CA MET A 1 46.82 -7.24 -32.30
C MET A 1 45.55 -7.75 -32.99
N LYS A 2 45.61 -8.72 -33.92
CA LYS A 2 44.43 -9.18 -34.68
C LYS A 2 43.40 -9.99 -33.85
N ARG A 3 43.83 -10.75 -32.83
CA ARG A 3 42.93 -11.53 -31.95
C ARG A 3 42.20 -10.68 -30.89
N LEU A 4 42.80 -9.56 -30.49
CA LEU A 4 42.20 -8.62 -29.54
C LEU A 4 41.09 -7.78 -30.20
N LEU A 5 41.29 -7.41 -31.48
CA LEU A 5 40.31 -6.69 -32.28
C LEU A 5 39.07 -7.55 -32.62
N SER A 6 39.25 -8.88 -32.76
CA SER A 6 38.16 -9.81 -33.07
C SER A 6 37.23 -10.07 -31.87
N LEU A 7 37.73 -9.94 -30.63
CA LEU A 7 36.93 -10.11 -29.41
C LEU A 7 36.03 -8.89 -29.13
N MET A 8 36.46 -7.68 -29.52
CA MET A 8 35.60 -6.48 -29.42
C MET A 8 34.41 -6.52 -30.38
N PHE A 9 34.48 -7.28 -31.48
CA PHE A 9 33.39 -7.36 -32.46
C PHE A 9 32.29 -8.37 -32.08
N CYS A 10 32.57 -9.30 -31.16
CA CYS A 10 31.60 -10.31 -30.70
C CYS A 10 30.71 -9.85 -29.53
N LEU A 11 31.08 -8.78 -28.81
CA LEU A 11 30.31 -8.30 -27.64
C LEU A 11 29.33 -7.16 -27.96
N LEU A 12 29.45 -6.52 -29.13
CA LEU A 12 28.59 -5.41 -29.55
C LEU A 12 27.14 -5.77 -29.92
N PRO A 13 26.79 -6.97 -30.44
CA PRO A 13 25.40 -7.23 -30.82
C PRO A 13 24.50 -7.62 -29.65
N LEU A 14 25.04 -7.88 -28.45
CA LEU A 14 24.22 -8.27 -27.29
C LEU A 14 23.50 -7.07 -26.63
N ALA A 15 23.99 -5.84 -26.84
CA ALA A 15 23.38 -4.62 -26.30
C ALA A 15 22.22 -4.09 -27.17
N GLY A 16 22.12 -4.52 -28.44
CA GLY A 16 21.13 -4.01 -29.40
C GLY A 16 19.73 -4.62 -29.29
N TYR A 17 19.55 -5.67 -28.48
CA TYR A 17 18.26 -6.35 -28.31
C TYR A 17 17.54 -6.01 -26.99
N ALA A 18 18.13 -5.17 -26.13
CA ALA A 18 17.42 -4.61 -25.00
C ALA A 18 16.53 -3.45 -25.51
N GLN A 19 15.31 -3.78 -25.92
CA GLN A 19 14.32 -2.76 -26.24
C GLN A 19 13.92 -2.10 -24.91
N GLU A 20 14.44 -0.89 -24.65
CA GLU A 20 14.01 -0.09 -23.50
C GLU A 20 12.47 0.03 -23.56
N PRO A 21 11.75 -0.24 -22.46
CA PRO A 21 10.30 -0.07 -22.44
C PRO A 21 9.96 1.34 -22.90
N ASN A 22 9.11 1.48 -23.93
CA ASN A 22 8.69 2.81 -24.39
C ASN A 22 8.06 3.56 -23.20
N PRO A 23 8.68 4.65 -22.71
CA PRO A 23 8.22 5.33 -21.49
C PRO A 23 6.84 5.96 -21.66
N GLU A 24 6.38 6.18 -22.90
CA GLU A 24 5.04 6.71 -23.16
C GLU A 24 3.90 5.78 -22.72
N PHE A 25 4.14 4.47 -22.55
CA PHE A 25 3.11 3.54 -22.08
C PHE A 25 2.61 3.86 -20.67
N PHE A 26 3.41 4.52 -19.84
CA PHE A 26 3.06 4.83 -18.45
C PHE A 26 2.72 6.31 -18.23
N THR A 27 2.67 7.11 -19.30
CA THR A 27 2.30 8.52 -19.21
C THR A 27 0.81 8.72 -19.53
N PRO A 28 0.07 9.47 -18.69
CA PRO A 28 -1.32 9.78 -18.99
C PRO A 28 -1.42 10.71 -20.21
N VAL A 29 -2.43 10.49 -21.05
CA VAL A 29 -2.74 11.35 -22.22
C VAL A 29 -2.99 12.81 -21.80
N HIS A 30 -3.52 13.03 -20.59
CA HIS A 30 -3.71 14.35 -20.01
C HIS A 30 -3.37 14.31 -18.52
N GLN A 31 -2.55 15.26 -18.05
CA GLN A 31 -2.28 15.43 -16.63
C GLN A 31 -3.44 16.19 -15.97
N ASN A 32 -3.97 15.68 -14.87
CA ASN A 32 -4.96 16.40 -14.08
C ASN A 32 -4.60 16.32 -12.59
N ALA A 33 -5.14 17.25 -11.81
CA ALA A 33 -4.96 17.30 -10.37
C ALA A 33 -6.10 16.58 -9.60
N LEU A 34 -6.86 15.70 -10.28
CA LEU A 34 -7.95 14.97 -9.64
C LEU A 34 -7.38 13.85 -8.77
N ARG A 35 -7.93 13.70 -7.57
CA ARG A 35 -7.74 12.52 -6.75
C ARG A 35 -9.01 11.71 -6.70
N LEU A 36 -8.88 10.41 -6.47
CA LEU A 36 -10.03 9.60 -6.08
C LEU A 36 -10.62 10.16 -4.77
N PRO A 37 -11.95 10.24 -4.65
CA PRO A 37 -12.58 10.71 -3.42
C PRO A 37 -12.17 9.82 -2.23
N ASP A 38 -12.17 8.51 -2.47
CA ASP A 38 -11.79 7.45 -1.54
C ASP A 38 -10.87 6.43 -2.24
N VAL A 39 -9.86 5.96 -1.53
CA VAL A 39 -8.90 4.94 -1.99
C VAL A 39 -9.20 3.61 -1.30
N PRO A 40 -9.35 2.50 -2.04
CA PRO A 40 -9.56 1.19 -1.43
C PRO A 40 -8.29 0.73 -0.72
N LEU A 41 -8.42 0.28 0.53
CA LEU A 41 -7.29 -0.23 1.33
C LEU A 41 -7.38 -1.75 1.54
N ILE A 42 -8.58 -2.26 1.77
CA ILE A 42 -8.84 -3.69 1.93
C ILE A 42 -10.05 -4.02 1.09
N THR A 43 -9.89 -4.91 0.11
CA THR A 43 -10.96 -5.37 -0.78
C THR A 43 -10.95 -6.89 -0.82
N VAL A 44 -11.74 -7.51 0.06
CA VAL A 44 -11.85 -8.98 0.15
C VAL A 44 -13.11 -9.46 -0.55
N ASP A 45 -14.26 -8.92 -0.15
CA ASP A 45 -15.58 -9.23 -0.71
C ASP A 45 -16.51 -8.00 -0.58
N PRO A 46 -17.72 -8.00 -1.19
CA PRO A 46 -18.62 -6.84 -1.18
C PRO A 46 -19.01 -6.31 0.21
N TYR A 47 -18.95 -7.15 1.25
CA TYR A 47 -19.26 -6.80 2.64
C TYR A 47 -18.01 -6.45 3.45
N PHE A 48 -16.84 -6.93 3.04
CA PHE A 48 -15.56 -6.56 3.62
C PHE A 48 -14.68 -5.78 2.61
N CYS A 49 -15.11 -4.53 2.39
CA CYS A 49 -14.37 -3.51 1.65
C CYS A 49 -14.18 -2.26 2.53
N LEU A 50 -12.92 -1.91 2.83
CA LEU A 50 -12.54 -0.74 3.64
C LEU A 50 -11.74 0.27 2.81
N TRP A 51 -12.08 1.54 2.97
CA TRP A 51 -11.63 2.65 2.15
C TRP A 51 -11.08 3.80 3.01
N SER A 52 -10.16 4.57 2.45
CA SER A 52 -9.68 5.82 3.05
C SER A 52 -10.06 7.01 2.17
N LYS A 53 -10.74 7.98 2.77
CA LYS A 53 -11.03 9.28 2.15
C LYS A 53 -9.92 10.32 2.30
N TYR A 54 -8.88 10.00 3.05
CA TYR A 54 -7.87 10.96 3.46
C TYR A 54 -6.66 10.99 2.53
N ASN A 55 -5.89 12.08 2.60
CA ASN A 55 -4.63 12.19 1.85
C ASN A 55 -3.52 11.39 2.52
N HIS A 56 -3.48 11.37 3.85
CA HIS A 56 -2.58 10.52 4.61
C HIS A 56 -3.34 9.45 5.37
N LEU A 57 -2.72 8.29 5.48
CA LEU A 57 -3.32 7.11 6.09
C LEU A 57 -3.57 7.25 7.61
N TYR A 58 -2.92 8.24 8.23
CA TYR A 58 -3.01 8.57 9.65
C TYR A 58 -3.93 9.77 9.96
N ASP A 59 -4.59 10.34 8.94
CA ASP A 59 -5.50 11.49 9.11
C ASP A 59 -6.87 11.07 9.69
N GLY A 60 -7.21 9.77 9.67
CA GLY A 60 -8.45 9.28 10.25
C GLY A 60 -8.71 7.78 10.06
N SER A 61 -9.84 7.32 10.60
CA SER A 61 -10.28 5.92 10.49
C SER A 61 -10.78 5.57 9.09
N VAL A 62 -10.51 4.33 8.67
CA VAL A 62 -11.06 3.76 7.44
C VAL A 62 -12.58 3.55 7.55
N THR A 63 -13.26 3.59 6.41
CA THR A 63 -14.71 3.48 6.29
C THR A 63 -15.09 2.32 5.39
N HIS A 64 -16.16 1.62 5.74
CA HIS A 64 -16.86 0.76 4.81
C HIS A 64 -17.50 1.60 3.70
N TRP A 65 -17.79 1.02 2.52
CA TRP A 65 -18.39 1.76 1.40
C TRP A 65 -19.73 2.43 1.77
N SER A 66 -20.45 1.89 2.76
CA SER A 66 -21.68 2.49 3.30
C SER A 66 -21.47 3.71 4.22
N GLY A 67 -20.23 4.19 4.38
CA GLY A 67 -19.86 5.31 5.24
C GLY A 67 -19.69 4.96 6.73
N VAL A 68 -19.98 3.71 7.12
CA VAL A 68 -19.80 3.25 8.50
C VAL A 68 -18.30 3.18 8.83
N LYS A 69 -17.87 3.85 9.91
CA LYS A 69 -16.50 3.75 10.40
C LYS A 69 -16.19 2.32 10.83
N LYS A 70 -15.04 1.81 10.38
CA LYS A 70 -14.50 0.51 10.78
C LYS A 70 -13.04 0.73 11.20
N PRO A 71 -12.79 1.31 12.39
CA PRO A 71 -11.48 1.82 12.73
C PRO A 71 -10.40 0.73 12.67
N LEU A 72 -9.28 1.07 12.03
CA LEU A 72 -8.12 0.21 11.86
C LEU A 72 -6.89 1.07 12.13
N ASN A 73 -6.05 0.62 13.05
CA ASN A 73 -4.80 1.29 13.40
C ASN A 73 -3.62 0.48 12.87
N GLY A 74 -2.64 1.15 12.28
CA GLY A 74 -1.40 0.54 11.80
C GLY A 74 -0.20 1.14 12.52
N ALA A 75 0.64 0.26 13.07
CA ALA A 75 1.86 0.63 13.76
C ALA A 75 3.05 -0.14 13.18
N ILE A 76 4.20 0.52 13.09
CA ILE A 76 5.48 -0.12 12.82
C ILE A 76 6.40 0.08 14.02
N TYR A 77 7.18 -0.95 14.37
CA TYR A 77 8.19 -0.86 15.42
C TYR A 77 9.56 -0.63 14.80
N VAL A 78 10.22 0.44 15.22
CA VAL A 78 11.60 0.77 14.83
C VAL A 78 12.38 0.98 16.12
N ASP A 79 13.40 0.14 16.34
CA ASP A 79 14.27 0.19 17.54
C ASP A 79 13.49 0.17 18.87
N GLY A 80 12.47 -0.68 18.95
CA GLY A 80 11.63 -0.81 20.15
C GLY A 80 10.62 0.32 20.36
N LYS A 81 10.57 1.32 19.48
CA LYS A 81 9.57 2.40 19.51
C LYS A 81 8.49 2.17 18.47
N ALA A 82 7.23 2.28 18.89
CA ALA A 82 6.07 2.20 18.02
C ALA A 82 5.83 3.54 17.29
N TYR A 83 5.63 3.48 15.97
CA TYR A 83 5.26 4.60 15.12
C TYR A 83 3.92 4.29 14.44
N ARG A 84 2.95 5.18 14.59
CA ARG A 84 1.66 5.09 13.89
C ARG A 84 1.84 5.49 12.44
N PHE A 85 1.45 4.62 11.53
CA PHE A 85 1.40 4.94 10.09
C PHE A 85 -0.04 4.97 9.55
N MET A 86 -1.02 4.43 10.29
CA MET A 86 -2.44 4.38 9.89
C MET A 86 -3.39 4.50 11.08
N GLY A 87 -4.59 5.02 10.85
CA GLY A 87 -5.66 5.11 11.84
C GLY A 87 -5.59 6.39 12.67
N GLU A 88 -6.30 6.49 13.79
CA GLU A 88 -6.41 7.73 14.59
C GLU A 88 -5.53 7.70 15.85
N SER A 89 -5.31 6.52 16.44
CA SER A 89 -4.53 6.36 17.68
C SER A 89 -3.73 5.05 17.67
N LEU A 90 -2.79 4.91 18.61
CA LEU A 90 -2.17 3.61 18.93
C LEU A 90 -2.88 2.92 20.11
N GLU A 91 -3.93 3.54 20.63
CA GLU A 91 -4.72 2.99 21.71
C GLU A 91 -5.62 1.88 21.17
N ALA A 92 -5.69 0.78 21.93
CA ALA A 92 -6.59 -0.31 21.61
C ALA A 92 -8.04 0.17 21.82
N ILE A 93 -8.87 0.00 20.79
CA ILE A 93 -10.29 0.40 20.82
C ILE A 93 -11.11 -0.55 21.71
N HIS A 94 -10.62 -1.78 21.86
CA HIS A 94 -11.07 -2.79 22.80
C HIS A 94 -9.85 -3.38 23.49
N PRO A 95 -9.97 -3.77 24.78
CA PRO A 95 -8.87 -4.42 25.48
C PRO A 95 -8.46 -5.68 24.70
N VAL A 96 -7.17 -5.75 24.40
CA VAL A 96 -6.57 -6.93 23.78
C VAL A 96 -6.49 -8.05 24.82
N ALA A 97 -6.45 -9.31 24.37
CA ALA A 97 -6.45 -10.46 25.28
C ALA A 97 -5.31 -10.46 26.32
N SER A 98 -4.22 -9.72 26.05
CA SER A 98 -3.12 -9.52 27.00
C SER A 98 -3.44 -8.52 28.12
N GLU A 99 -4.42 -7.63 27.92
CA GLU A 99 -4.82 -6.62 28.90
C GLU A 99 -6.01 -7.08 29.75
N GLN A 100 -7.00 -7.71 29.12
CA GLN A 100 -8.20 -8.18 29.82
C GLN A 100 -8.78 -9.42 29.15
N ALA A 101 -9.30 -10.35 29.96
CA ALA A 101 -10.06 -11.48 29.45
C ALA A 101 -11.31 -10.98 28.70
N TRP A 102 -11.47 -11.41 27.45
CA TRP A 102 -12.63 -11.06 26.65
C TRP A 102 -13.89 -11.77 27.18
N VAL A 103 -14.86 -11.00 27.67
CA VAL A 103 -16.17 -11.51 28.11
C VAL A 103 -17.17 -11.34 26.97
N GLY A 104 -17.11 -12.23 25.98
CA GLY A 104 -18.08 -12.26 24.89
C GLY A 104 -19.44 -12.78 25.37
N LYS A 105 -20.53 -12.06 25.05
CA LYS A 105 -21.88 -12.66 25.06
C LYS A 105 -22.01 -13.52 23.81
N TYR A 106 -22.01 -14.84 23.97
CA TYR A 106 -22.48 -15.71 22.91
C TYR A 106 -24.00 -15.67 22.86
N VAL A 107 -24.54 -15.63 21.65
CA VAL A 107 -25.97 -15.80 21.41
C VAL A 107 -26.14 -17.25 20.99
N THR A 108 -26.89 -18.03 21.76
CA THR A 108 -27.39 -19.35 21.36
C THR A 108 -28.60 -19.21 20.45
#